data_AF-A0A346FW96-F1
#
_entry.id   AF-A0A346FW96-F1
#
_cell.length_a   1.000
_cell.length_b   1.000
_cell.length_c   1.000
_cell.angle_alpha   90.00
_cell.angle_beta   90.00
_cell.angle_gamma   90.00
#
_symmetry.space_group_name_H-M   'P 1'
#
loop_
_entity.id
_entity.type
_entity.pdbx_description
1 polymer ?
#
loop_
_entity_poly.entity_id
_entity_poly.type
_entity_poly.pdbx_seq_one_letter_code
_entity_poly.pdbx_strand_id
1 'polypeptide(L)'
;MRRVVEVGTRACPAELQAAGLPILPTSYAGDWLRTWVDGEQHAWSALLQIASIIEGFDAQARAIHEQRSALIQERDSLDQYRLEIERLRVMRETVEQDLASARQTVAQFVETNSELIQAVEDEAPLVSHHQRVKAAYDGFIPKIQAYLAALPGLLLQGLGEQACNLYNAFNRDDPPGDLLHALWLPVAENGDIEIEFAGEPGVRYDALIVLSEGHIKCLGLAILLAKNISQGCSVVIFDDVVNAIDDEHRNGIWRTFFQDGLLDDKQVILTSHAEEFLHRIQQELGAGRAAAIKQYKFLPHHGEHDLRVDSHPPMKNYVLLAQQALENDEKREALRQARPALESLTDRLWSWLGRRGDGRIDIKLSGPRSPWELNNKCSKLRSAVERIAAQHVGAPEAVAALVRLLNINGTSIEWGYLNGAVHDSQRDHEFDRSTVRTIIESIVSLDTALDRMQNR
;
A
#
# COMPACT_ATOMS: atom_id res chain seq x y z
N MET A 1 -34.56 108.36 -66.03
CA MET A 1 -33.84 109.56 -66.52
C MET A 1 -32.92 110.17 -65.46
N ARG A 2 -33.42 110.87 -64.44
CA ARG A 2 -32.57 111.59 -63.45
C ARG A 2 -31.47 110.72 -62.83
N ARG A 3 -31.83 109.50 -62.41
CA ARG A 3 -30.88 108.53 -61.83
C ARG A 3 -29.83 108.01 -62.84
N VAL A 4 -30.18 107.89 -64.12
CA VAL A 4 -29.25 107.48 -65.20
C VAL A 4 -28.25 108.61 -65.50
N VAL A 5 -28.71 109.86 -65.51
CA VAL A 5 -27.86 111.04 -65.70
C VAL A 5 -26.93 111.25 -64.49
N GLU A 6 -27.43 111.04 -63.27
CA GLU A 6 -26.66 111.16 -62.03
C GLU A 6 -25.62 110.03 -61.84
N VAL A 7 -25.93 108.80 -62.24
CA VAL A 7 -24.97 107.70 -62.21
C VAL A 7 -24.00 107.79 -63.39
N GLY A 8 -24.47 108.16 -64.59
CA GLY A 8 -23.64 108.31 -65.79
C GLY A 8 -22.60 109.43 -65.67
N THR A 9 -22.91 110.51 -64.96
CA THR A 9 -21.92 111.57 -64.62
C THR A 9 -20.75 111.05 -63.77
N ARG A 10 -20.88 109.91 -63.09
CA ARG A 10 -19.82 109.29 -62.29
C ARG A 10 -19.19 108.06 -62.95
N ALA A 11 -20.00 107.24 -63.64
CA ALA A 11 -19.57 105.96 -64.20
C ALA A 11 -19.10 106.05 -65.67
N CYS A 12 -19.72 106.90 -66.49
CA CYS A 12 -19.44 107.05 -67.91
C CYS A 12 -19.59 108.54 -68.34
N PRO A 13 -18.78 109.45 -67.75
CA PRO A 13 -18.95 110.89 -67.91
C PRO A 13 -18.70 111.36 -69.35
N ALA A 14 -17.80 110.69 -70.09
CA ALA A 14 -17.48 111.04 -71.46
C ALA A 14 -18.63 110.69 -72.42
N GLU A 15 -19.24 109.52 -72.25
CA GLU A 15 -20.37 109.05 -73.05
C GLU A 15 -21.64 109.87 -72.76
N LEU A 16 -21.85 110.28 -71.51
CA LEU A 16 -22.95 111.16 -71.10
C LEU A 16 -22.83 112.55 -71.74
N GLN A 17 -21.61 113.11 -71.79
CA GLN A 17 -21.35 114.42 -72.39
C GLN A 17 -21.49 114.38 -73.91
N ALA A 18 -21.02 113.30 -74.55
CA ALA A 18 -21.13 113.08 -75.98
C ALA A 18 -22.57 112.86 -76.46
N ALA A 19 -23.43 112.28 -75.61
CA ALA A 19 -24.85 112.07 -75.90
C ALA A 19 -25.68 113.37 -76.00
N GLY A 20 -25.14 114.52 -75.57
CA GLY A 20 -25.77 115.83 -75.76
C GLY A 20 -27.19 115.94 -75.17
N LEU A 21 -27.44 115.27 -74.04
CA LEU A 21 -28.78 115.17 -73.48
C LEU A 21 -29.32 116.55 -73.02
N PRO A 22 -30.61 116.85 -73.24
CA PRO A 22 -31.21 118.11 -72.79
C PRO A 22 -31.14 118.25 -71.26
N ILE A 23 -31.27 119.48 -70.75
CA ILE A 23 -31.27 119.73 -69.31
C ILE A 23 -32.60 119.23 -68.70
N LEU A 24 -32.53 118.36 -67.69
CA LEU A 24 -33.71 117.91 -66.95
C LEU A 24 -34.32 119.09 -66.15
N PRO A 25 -35.63 119.38 -66.30
CA PRO A 25 -36.27 120.45 -65.55
C PRO A 25 -36.37 120.13 -64.05
N THR A 26 -36.33 121.18 -63.21
CA THR A 26 -36.51 121.08 -61.75
C THR A 26 -37.98 121.02 -61.32
N SER A 27 -38.92 121.31 -62.23
CA SER A 27 -40.39 121.27 -62.06
C SER A 27 -41.02 120.52 -63.24
N TYR A 28 -41.89 119.55 -62.96
CA TYR A 28 -42.44 118.62 -63.98
C TYR A 28 -43.79 119.06 -64.57
N ALA A 29 -44.17 120.34 -64.43
CA ALA A 29 -45.41 120.88 -64.96
C ALA A 29 -45.19 121.54 -66.35
N GLY A 30 -45.91 121.07 -67.37
CA GLY A 30 -45.85 121.59 -68.77
C GLY A 30 -45.26 120.60 -69.78
N ASP A 31 -45.16 121.01 -71.06
CA ASP A 31 -44.68 120.22 -72.20
C ASP A 31 -43.15 119.95 -72.20
N TRP A 32 -42.57 119.65 -71.03
CA TRP A 32 -41.11 119.50 -70.86
C TRP A 32 -40.53 118.22 -71.46
N LEU A 33 -41.37 117.22 -71.72
CA LEU A 33 -40.97 115.95 -72.32
C LEU A 33 -40.82 116.05 -73.85
N ARG A 34 -41.42 117.07 -74.50
CA ARG A 34 -41.38 117.24 -75.95
C ARG A 34 -39.94 117.39 -76.47
N THR A 35 -39.07 118.15 -75.79
CA THR A 35 -37.65 118.32 -76.15
C THR A 35 -36.80 117.05 -76.04
N TRP A 36 -37.31 116.01 -75.38
CA TRP A 36 -36.62 114.72 -75.24
C TRP A 36 -37.10 113.67 -76.26
N VAL A 37 -38.25 113.91 -76.93
CA VAL A 37 -38.95 112.92 -77.76
C VAL A 37 -39.24 113.43 -79.18
N ASP A 38 -39.41 114.74 -79.40
CA ASP A 38 -39.62 115.36 -80.72
C ASP A 38 -38.29 115.62 -81.45
N GLY A 39 -38.26 115.35 -82.76
CA GLY A 39 -37.03 115.35 -83.57
C GLY A 39 -36.30 114.00 -83.51
N GLU A 40 -36.89 112.96 -84.10
CA GLU A 40 -36.32 111.60 -84.27
C GLU A 40 -35.89 110.87 -82.97
N GLN A 41 -36.42 111.21 -81.79
CA GLN A 41 -36.19 110.48 -80.52
C GLN A 41 -34.70 110.25 -80.14
N HIS A 42 -33.80 111.09 -80.64
CA HIS A 42 -32.35 110.91 -80.45
C HIS A 42 -31.93 111.04 -78.97
N ALA A 43 -32.50 111.99 -78.22
CA ALA A 43 -32.17 112.19 -76.81
C ALA A 43 -32.64 111.02 -75.90
N TRP A 44 -33.79 110.40 -76.22
CA TRP A 44 -34.31 109.26 -75.46
C TRP A 44 -33.53 107.97 -75.72
N SER A 45 -33.18 107.70 -76.99
CA SER A 45 -32.35 106.56 -77.37
C SER A 45 -30.92 106.67 -76.82
N ALA A 46 -30.33 107.86 -76.83
CA ALA A 46 -29.03 108.11 -76.21
C ALA A 46 -29.06 107.87 -74.68
N LEU A 47 -30.15 108.25 -73.98
CA LEU A 47 -30.31 107.98 -72.55
C LEU A 47 -30.44 106.47 -72.24
N LEU A 48 -31.11 105.71 -73.11
CA LEU A 48 -31.19 104.24 -72.99
C LEU A 48 -29.85 103.56 -73.29
N GLN A 49 -29.06 104.06 -74.24
CA GLN A 49 -27.69 103.58 -74.47
C GLN A 49 -26.80 103.83 -73.25
N ILE A 50 -26.89 105.01 -72.62
CA ILE A 50 -26.17 105.30 -71.37
C ILE A 50 -26.61 104.35 -70.26
N ALA A 51 -27.91 104.06 -70.13
CA ALA A 51 -28.41 103.10 -69.16
C ALA A 51 -27.85 101.68 -69.41
N SER A 52 -27.78 101.25 -70.68
CA SER A 52 -27.18 99.96 -71.06
C SER A 52 -25.68 99.88 -70.78
N ILE A 53 -24.94 100.98 -70.97
CA ILE A 53 -23.51 101.07 -70.62
C ILE A 53 -23.33 100.93 -69.10
N ILE A 54 -24.16 101.62 -68.30
CA ILE A 54 -24.14 101.53 -66.83
C ILE A 54 -24.49 100.10 -66.37
N GLU A 55 -25.47 99.45 -66.99
CA GLU A 55 -25.81 98.04 -66.72
C GLU A 55 -24.64 97.10 -67.05
N GLY A 56 -23.88 97.38 -68.12
CA GLY A 56 -22.66 96.65 -68.46
C GLY A 56 -21.56 96.79 -67.40
N PHE A 57 -21.34 98.01 -66.88
CA PHE A 57 -20.40 98.25 -65.78
C PHE A 57 -20.84 97.59 -64.47
N ASP A 58 -22.13 97.64 -64.15
CA ASP A 58 -22.68 96.94 -62.98
C ASP A 58 -22.54 95.42 -63.09
N ALA A 59 -22.73 94.84 -64.29
CA ALA A 59 -22.53 93.43 -64.54
C ALA A 59 -21.05 93.03 -64.39
N GLN A 60 -20.11 93.85 -64.89
CA GLN A 60 -18.68 93.65 -64.71
C GLN A 60 -18.26 93.78 -63.24
N ALA A 61 -18.77 94.79 -62.52
CA ALA A 61 -18.49 94.97 -61.10
C ALA A 61 -19.02 93.80 -60.26
N ARG A 62 -20.21 93.28 -60.58
CA ARG A 62 -20.74 92.06 -59.96
C ARG A 62 -19.85 90.84 -60.24
N ALA A 63 -19.44 90.63 -61.50
CA ALA A 63 -18.54 89.52 -61.86
C ALA A 63 -17.19 89.60 -61.14
N ILE A 64 -16.60 90.80 -61.00
CA ILE A 64 -15.36 91.03 -60.24
C ILE A 64 -15.58 90.75 -58.74
N HIS A 65 -16.72 91.18 -58.18
CA HIS A 65 -17.05 90.91 -56.78
C HIS A 65 -17.28 89.42 -56.50
N GLU A 66 -17.93 88.69 -57.41
CA GLU A 66 -18.11 87.25 -57.34
C GLU A 66 -16.78 86.48 -57.48
N GLN A 67 -15.90 86.90 -58.40
CA GLN A 67 -14.54 86.34 -58.48
C GLN A 67 -13.74 86.62 -57.23
N ARG A 68 -13.83 87.83 -56.68
CA ARG A 68 -13.11 88.21 -55.46
C ARG A 68 -13.65 87.46 -54.24
N SER A 69 -14.96 87.23 -54.14
CA SER A 69 -15.54 86.44 -53.06
C SER A 69 -15.14 84.96 -53.17
N ALA A 70 -15.11 84.40 -54.38
CA ALA A 70 -14.60 83.05 -54.63
C ALA A 70 -13.12 82.89 -54.24
N LEU A 71 -12.27 83.85 -54.62
CA LEU A 71 -10.84 83.85 -54.25
C LEU A 71 -10.63 84.03 -52.73
N ILE A 72 -11.49 84.79 -52.05
CA ILE A 72 -11.44 84.91 -50.57
C ILE A 72 -11.82 83.58 -49.91
N GLN A 73 -12.89 82.91 -50.39
CA GLN A 73 -13.27 81.59 -49.88
C GLN A 73 -12.19 80.53 -50.13
N GLU A 74 -11.54 80.57 -51.30
CA GLU A 74 -10.44 79.67 -51.63
C GLU A 74 -9.23 79.95 -50.73
N ARG A 75 -8.85 81.22 -50.54
CA ARG A 75 -7.76 81.58 -49.61
C ARG A 75 -8.07 81.11 -48.19
N ASP A 76 -9.29 81.35 -47.69
CA ASP A 76 -9.67 80.98 -46.34
C ASP A 76 -9.65 79.44 -46.15
N SER A 77 -10.03 78.67 -47.18
CA SER A 77 -9.91 77.20 -47.15
C SER A 77 -8.45 76.73 -47.21
N LEU A 78 -7.61 77.37 -48.02
CA LEU A 78 -6.16 77.09 -48.07
C LEU A 78 -5.46 77.45 -46.75
N ASP A 79 -5.86 78.54 -46.09
CA ASP A 79 -5.34 78.90 -44.77
C ASP A 79 -5.75 77.89 -43.69
N GLN A 80 -6.96 77.34 -43.74
CA GLN A 80 -7.40 76.24 -42.87
C GLN A 80 -6.57 74.97 -43.10
N TYR A 81 -6.35 74.58 -44.37
CA TYR A 81 -5.50 73.43 -44.67
C TYR A 81 -4.05 73.65 -44.24
N ARG A 82 -3.51 74.87 -44.38
CA ARG A 82 -2.17 75.19 -43.88
C ARG A 82 -2.07 75.03 -42.37
N LEU A 83 -3.06 75.50 -41.61
CA LEU A 83 -3.13 75.33 -40.16
C LEU A 83 -3.20 73.84 -39.76
N GLU A 84 -3.99 73.05 -40.47
CA GLU A 84 -4.11 71.62 -40.18
C GLU A 84 -2.83 70.84 -40.52
N ILE A 85 -2.14 71.20 -41.61
CA ILE A 85 -0.83 70.64 -41.95
C ILE A 85 0.21 70.95 -40.87
N GLU A 86 0.25 72.18 -40.37
CA GLU A 86 1.17 72.56 -39.29
C GLU A 86 0.83 71.83 -37.99
N ARG A 87 -0.47 71.69 -37.65
CA ARG A 87 -0.91 70.90 -36.51
C ARG A 87 -0.47 69.44 -36.62
N LEU A 88 -0.68 68.82 -37.78
CA LEU A 88 -0.30 67.43 -38.04
C LEU A 88 1.22 67.25 -38.02
N ARG A 89 2.00 68.22 -38.49
CA ARG A 89 3.47 68.22 -38.41
C ARG A 89 3.93 68.19 -36.96
N VAL A 90 3.43 69.11 -36.14
CA VAL A 90 3.77 69.17 -34.71
C VAL A 90 3.39 67.86 -34.03
N MET A 91 2.19 67.34 -34.28
CA MET A 91 1.74 66.08 -33.69
C MET A 91 2.62 64.89 -34.11
N ARG A 92 3.04 64.83 -35.38
CA ARG A 92 3.95 63.79 -35.86
C ARG A 92 5.32 63.89 -35.19
N GLU A 93 5.85 65.09 -35.07
CA GLU A 93 7.14 65.34 -34.43
C GLU A 93 7.13 64.95 -32.95
N THR A 94 6.03 65.24 -32.23
CA THR A 94 5.85 64.77 -30.85
C THR A 94 5.81 63.25 -30.76
N VAL A 95 5.03 62.57 -31.62
CA VAL A 95 4.95 61.11 -31.64
C VAL A 95 6.29 60.46 -32.02
N GLU A 96 7.04 61.05 -32.95
CA GLU A 96 8.38 60.60 -33.33
C GLU A 96 9.36 60.73 -32.16
N GLN A 97 9.31 61.84 -31.40
CA GLN A 97 10.10 62.02 -30.19
C GLN A 97 9.72 61.02 -29.08
N ASP A 98 8.44 60.80 -28.84
CA ASP A 98 7.96 59.84 -27.84
C ASP A 98 8.39 58.41 -28.19
N LEU A 99 8.29 58.03 -29.47
CA LEU A 99 8.75 56.74 -29.97
C LEU A 99 10.26 56.58 -29.81
N ALA A 100 11.04 57.62 -30.11
CA ALA A 100 12.49 57.61 -29.93
C ALA A 100 12.87 57.45 -28.46
N SER A 101 12.20 58.19 -27.57
CA SER A 101 12.38 58.10 -26.12
C SER A 101 12.03 56.71 -25.58
N ALA A 102 10.90 56.14 -26.01
CA ALA A 102 10.50 54.79 -25.64
C ALA A 102 11.51 53.72 -26.11
N ARG A 103 12.00 53.83 -27.35
CA ARG A 103 13.03 52.93 -27.88
C ARG A 103 14.35 53.04 -27.12
N GLN A 104 14.76 54.25 -26.77
CA GLN A 104 15.95 54.47 -25.96
C GLN A 104 15.80 53.87 -24.57
N THR A 105 14.62 53.99 -23.97
CA THR A 105 14.31 53.40 -22.66
C THR A 105 14.40 51.87 -22.70
N VAL A 106 13.84 51.24 -23.74
CA VAL A 106 13.96 49.78 -23.95
C VAL A 106 15.42 49.36 -24.15
N ALA A 107 16.18 50.10 -24.97
CA ALA A 107 17.59 49.80 -25.20
C ALA A 107 18.41 49.90 -23.91
N GLN A 108 18.24 50.98 -23.14
CA GLN A 108 18.91 51.14 -21.85
C GLN A 108 18.49 50.06 -20.84
N PHE A 109 17.21 49.65 -20.83
CA PHE A 109 16.76 48.56 -19.97
C PHE A 109 17.45 47.25 -20.31
N VAL A 110 17.55 46.89 -21.60
CA VAL A 110 18.23 45.67 -22.05
C VAL A 110 19.72 45.72 -21.72
N GLU A 111 20.36 46.87 -21.94
CA GLU A 111 21.80 47.04 -21.65
C GLU A 111 22.09 46.95 -20.16
N THR A 112 21.34 47.69 -19.34
CA THR A 112 21.50 47.74 -17.87
C THR A 112 21.22 46.38 -17.23
N ASN A 113 20.28 45.59 -17.78
CA ASN A 113 19.90 44.29 -17.23
C ASN A 113 20.47 43.11 -18.02
N SER A 114 21.44 43.33 -18.90
CA SER A 114 21.99 42.28 -19.78
C SER A 114 22.52 41.07 -19.00
N GLU A 115 23.26 41.30 -17.91
CA GLU A 115 23.76 40.23 -17.03
C GLU A 115 22.62 39.46 -16.34
N LEU A 116 21.55 40.16 -15.91
CA LEU A 116 20.39 39.53 -15.28
C LEU A 116 19.57 38.71 -16.28
N ILE A 117 19.41 39.22 -17.51
CA ILE A 117 18.73 38.49 -18.59
C ILE A 117 19.51 37.20 -18.90
N GLN A 118 20.84 37.29 -19.03
CA GLN A 118 21.68 36.12 -19.26
C GLN A 118 21.59 35.12 -18.09
N ALA A 119 21.62 35.59 -16.83
CA ALA A 119 21.49 34.73 -15.67
C ALA A 119 20.16 33.97 -15.63
N VAL A 120 19.05 34.61 -16.03
CA VAL A 120 17.74 33.95 -16.15
C VAL A 120 17.72 32.91 -17.26
N GLU A 121 18.36 33.18 -18.40
CA GLU A 121 18.50 32.22 -19.49
C GLU A 121 19.34 31.00 -19.08
N ASP A 122 20.43 31.22 -18.35
CA ASP A 122 21.30 30.17 -17.84
C ASP A 122 20.64 29.33 -16.74
N GLU A 123 19.75 29.93 -15.93
CA GLU A 123 18.99 29.23 -14.87
C GLU A 123 17.80 28.44 -15.41
N ALA A 124 17.23 28.83 -16.56
CA ALA A 124 16.09 28.16 -17.19
C ALA A 124 16.23 26.62 -17.32
N PRO A 125 17.37 26.04 -17.79
CA PRO A 125 17.55 24.59 -17.84
C PRO A 125 17.60 23.95 -16.44
N LEU A 126 18.17 24.62 -15.45
CA LEU A 126 18.23 24.14 -14.06
C LEU A 126 16.82 24.09 -13.44
N VAL A 127 16.03 25.15 -13.63
CA VAL A 127 14.62 25.20 -13.18
C VAL A 127 13.80 24.13 -13.87
N SER A 128 13.97 23.92 -15.17
CA SER A 128 13.29 22.84 -15.92
C SER A 128 13.64 21.45 -15.36
N HIS A 129 14.92 21.23 -15.02
CA HIS A 129 15.36 20.00 -14.37
C HIS A 129 14.70 19.82 -12.99
N HIS A 130 14.75 20.83 -12.12
CA HIS A 130 14.12 20.78 -10.80
C HIS A 130 12.60 20.58 -10.87
N GLN A 131 11.90 21.20 -11.82
CA GLN A 131 10.47 20.99 -12.04
C GLN A 131 10.17 19.54 -12.42
N ARG A 132 11.00 18.91 -13.26
CA ARG A 132 10.86 17.50 -13.61
C ARG A 132 11.04 16.59 -12.41
N VAL A 133 12.05 16.85 -11.57
CA VAL A 133 12.29 16.10 -10.34
C VAL A 133 11.10 16.27 -9.38
N LYS A 134 10.67 17.51 -9.15
CA LYS A 134 9.51 17.81 -8.32
C LYS A 134 8.25 17.07 -8.80
N ALA A 135 7.94 17.14 -10.09
CA ALA A 135 6.79 16.45 -10.67
C ALA A 135 6.86 14.92 -10.47
N ALA A 136 8.06 14.33 -10.51
CA ALA A 136 8.25 12.92 -10.21
C ALA A 136 7.98 12.60 -8.72
N TYR A 137 8.49 13.41 -7.79
CA TYR A 137 8.23 13.26 -6.35
C TYR A 137 6.74 13.47 -6.01
N ASP A 138 6.13 14.53 -6.56
CA ASP A 138 4.70 14.84 -6.40
C ASP A 138 3.82 13.68 -6.88
N GLY A 139 4.26 12.94 -7.91
CA GLY A 139 3.58 11.73 -8.38
C GLY A 139 3.91 10.45 -7.60
N PHE A 140 5.09 10.34 -7.00
CA PHE A 140 5.55 9.14 -6.30
C PHE A 140 5.10 9.08 -4.83
N ILE A 141 5.12 10.22 -4.12
CA ILE A 141 4.72 10.30 -2.70
C ILE A 141 3.29 9.79 -2.48
N PRO A 142 2.27 10.19 -3.26
CA PRO A 142 0.91 9.68 -3.08
C PRO A 142 0.81 8.18 -3.31
N LYS A 143 1.62 7.62 -4.22
CA LYS A 143 1.67 6.16 -4.46
C LYS A 143 2.23 5.41 -3.26
N ILE A 144 3.30 5.92 -2.64
CA ILE A 144 3.84 5.33 -1.40
C ILE A 144 2.81 5.45 -0.27
N GLN A 145 2.17 6.62 -0.10
CA GLN A 145 1.16 6.82 0.94
C GLN A 145 -0.02 5.86 0.77
N ALA A 146 -0.53 5.69 -0.46
CA ALA A 146 -1.59 4.74 -0.78
C ALA A 146 -1.15 3.29 -0.50
N TYR A 147 0.08 2.94 -0.87
CA TYR A 147 0.65 1.62 -0.57
C TYR A 147 0.72 1.36 0.94
N LEU A 148 1.27 2.31 1.72
CA LEU A 148 1.37 2.21 3.17
C LEU A 148 0.00 2.12 3.85
N ALA A 149 -0.99 2.85 3.36
CA ALA A 149 -2.36 2.80 3.87
C ALA A 149 -3.05 1.45 3.59
N ALA A 150 -2.77 0.82 2.44
CA ALA A 150 -3.33 -0.47 2.07
C ALA A 150 -2.59 -1.67 2.68
N LEU A 151 -1.33 -1.49 3.07
CA LEU A 151 -0.44 -2.56 3.54
C LEU A 151 -1.00 -3.36 4.74
N PRO A 152 -1.57 -2.74 5.80
CA PRO A 152 -2.12 -3.50 6.92
C PRO A 152 -3.23 -4.47 6.50
N GLY A 153 -4.17 -4.02 5.66
CA GLY A 153 -5.25 -4.88 5.15
C GLY A 153 -4.73 -6.05 4.32
N LEU A 154 -3.71 -5.80 3.50
CA LEU A 154 -3.08 -6.85 2.68
C LEU A 154 -2.31 -7.87 3.53
N LEU A 155 -1.64 -7.43 4.60
CA LEU A 155 -0.93 -8.33 5.51
C LEU A 155 -1.86 -9.15 6.41
N LEU A 156 -3.05 -8.63 6.72
CA LEU A 156 -4.06 -9.32 7.55
C LEU A 156 -4.97 -10.24 6.74
N GLN A 157 -4.97 -10.12 5.41
CA GLN A 157 -5.81 -10.95 4.54
C GLN A 157 -5.50 -12.44 4.73
N GLY A 158 -6.51 -13.22 5.11
CA GLY A 158 -6.37 -14.66 5.40
C GLY A 158 -5.71 -14.99 6.74
N LEU A 159 -5.10 -14.01 7.42
CA LEU A 159 -4.42 -14.24 8.70
C LEU A 159 -5.41 -14.61 9.81
N GLY A 160 -6.58 -13.99 9.84
CA GLY A 160 -7.64 -14.28 10.83
C GLY A 160 -8.16 -15.72 10.71
N GLU A 161 -8.43 -16.20 9.50
CA GLU A 161 -8.85 -17.58 9.25
C GLU A 161 -7.76 -18.58 9.65
N GLN A 162 -6.51 -18.31 9.27
CA GLN A 162 -5.39 -19.19 9.60
C GLN A 162 -5.13 -19.24 11.12
N ALA A 163 -5.22 -18.10 11.80
CA ALA A 163 -5.09 -18.04 13.25
C ALA A 163 -6.26 -18.72 13.97
N CYS A 164 -7.49 -18.62 13.45
CA CYS A 164 -8.66 -19.37 13.95
C CYS A 164 -8.43 -20.89 13.88
N ASN A 165 -7.97 -21.38 12.72
CA ASN A 165 -7.67 -22.80 12.52
C ASN A 165 -6.58 -23.31 13.48
N LEU A 166 -5.52 -22.52 13.68
CA LEU A 166 -4.44 -22.85 14.61
C LEU A 166 -4.92 -22.84 16.07
N TYR A 167 -5.71 -21.85 16.46
CA TYR A 167 -6.30 -21.78 17.79
C TYR A 167 -7.15 -23.04 18.08
N ASN A 168 -8.03 -23.42 17.15
CA ASN A 168 -8.84 -24.62 17.30
C ASN A 168 -7.99 -25.90 17.34
N ALA A 169 -6.87 -25.94 16.60
CA ALA A 169 -5.94 -27.08 16.64
C ALA A 169 -5.22 -27.20 18.00
N PHE A 170 -4.91 -26.08 18.64
CA PHE A 170 -4.32 -26.05 19.99
C PHE A 170 -5.33 -26.49 21.06
N ASN A 171 -6.59 -26.10 20.88
CA ASN A 171 -7.67 -26.37 21.82
C ASN A 171 -8.58 -27.53 21.36
N ARG A 172 -8.01 -28.53 20.68
CA ARG A 172 -8.76 -29.61 20.01
C ARG A 172 -9.59 -30.50 20.94
N ASP A 173 -9.26 -30.49 22.22
CA ASP A 173 -9.93 -31.29 23.24
C ASP A 173 -11.07 -30.50 23.94
N ASP A 174 -11.21 -29.19 23.64
CA ASP A 174 -12.30 -28.35 24.12
C ASP A 174 -13.66 -28.78 23.54
N PRO A 175 -14.78 -28.47 24.23
CA PRO A 175 -16.11 -28.71 23.71
C PRO A 175 -16.30 -28.06 22.33
N PRO A 176 -16.98 -28.71 21.37
CA PRO A 176 -17.15 -28.18 20.02
C PRO A 176 -17.82 -26.80 19.95
N GLY A 177 -18.60 -26.43 20.98
CA GLY A 177 -19.23 -25.11 21.09
C GLY A 177 -18.26 -23.99 21.48
N ASP A 178 -17.17 -24.31 22.18
CA ASP A 178 -16.18 -23.35 22.71
C ASP A 178 -15.04 -23.09 21.70
N LEU A 179 -14.99 -23.86 20.61
CA LEU A 179 -14.12 -23.59 19.47
C LEU A 179 -14.56 -22.33 18.71
N LEU A 180 -13.62 -21.69 18.04
CA LEU A 180 -13.89 -20.49 17.27
C LEU A 180 -14.50 -20.83 15.91
N HIS A 181 -15.58 -20.15 15.56
CA HIS A 181 -16.11 -20.12 14.20
C HIS A 181 -15.33 -19.13 13.33
N ALA A 182 -15.03 -17.95 13.87
CA ALA A 182 -14.32 -16.88 13.17
C ALA A 182 -13.51 -16.00 14.12
N LEU A 183 -12.47 -15.37 13.57
CA LEU A 183 -11.54 -14.46 14.26
C LEU A 183 -11.26 -13.26 13.35
N TRP A 184 -11.46 -12.05 13.88
CA TRP A 184 -11.13 -10.80 13.19
C TRP A 184 -10.01 -10.07 13.92
N LEU A 185 -8.97 -9.76 13.16
CA LEU A 185 -7.82 -8.99 13.65
C LEU A 185 -8.02 -7.50 13.35
N PRO A 186 -7.65 -6.61 14.27
CA PRO A 186 -7.82 -5.18 14.09
C PRO A 186 -6.92 -4.64 12.98
N VAL A 187 -7.49 -3.77 12.13
CA VAL A 187 -6.76 -3.09 11.04
C VAL A 187 -6.23 -1.72 11.49
N ALA A 188 -6.91 -1.09 12.46
CA ALA A 188 -6.53 0.20 13.02
C ALA A 188 -5.84 0.04 14.39
N GLU A 189 -5.05 1.03 14.78
CA GLU A 189 -4.48 1.11 16.12
C GLU A 189 -5.59 1.14 17.17
N ASN A 190 -5.39 0.40 18.27
CA ASN A 190 -6.36 0.24 19.37
C ASN A 190 -7.70 -0.40 18.97
N GLY A 191 -7.77 -1.11 17.85
CA GLY A 191 -8.93 -1.96 17.55
C GLY A 191 -8.93 -3.24 18.38
N ASP A 192 -10.12 -3.75 18.67
CA ASP A 192 -10.31 -4.97 19.44
C ASP A 192 -10.08 -6.23 18.58
N ILE A 193 -9.66 -7.32 19.21
CA ILE A 193 -9.61 -8.63 18.57
C ILE A 193 -10.97 -9.28 18.79
N GLU A 194 -11.76 -9.42 17.72
CA GLU A 194 -13.10 -9.98 17.80
C GLU A 194 -13.08 -11.48 17.50
N ILE A 195 -13.83 -12.26 18.28
CA ILE A 195 -14.03 -13.70 18.08
C ILE A 195 -15.51 -14.05 18.04
N GLU A 196 -15.82 -15.13 17.34
CA GLU A 196 -17.15 -15.75 17.32
C GLU A 196 -17.00 -17.23 17.68
N PHE A 197 -17.76 -17.71 18.67
CA PHE A 197 -17.77 -19.10 19.09
C PHE A 197 -18.68 -19.95 18.20
N ALA A 198 -18.32 -21.20 17.99
CA ALA A 198 -19.10 -22.14 17.18
C ALA A 198 -20.46 -22.49 17.81
N GLY A 199 -20.58 -22.42 19.14
CA GLY A 199 -21.83 -22.63 19.87
C GLY A 199 -22.84 -21.48 19.74
N GLU A 200 -22.36 -20.27 19.42
CA GLU A 200 -23.17 -19.04 19.33
C GLU A 200 -22.86 -18.26 18.04
N PRO A 201 -23.13 -18.84 16.87
CA PRO A 201 -22.81 -18.19 15.61
C PRO A 201 -23.61 -16.90 15.43
N GLY A 202 -22.95 -15.86 14.93
CA GLY A 202 -23.47 -14.51 14.73
C GLY A 202 -23.26 -13.54 15.90
N VAL A 203 -22.69 -13.98 17.03
CA VAL A 203 -22.37 -13.11 18.17
C VAL A 203 -20.87 -12.85 18.22
N ARG A 204 -20.48 -11.57 18.27
CA ARG A 204 -19.08 -11.15 18.39
C ARG A 204 -18.72 -10.78 19.81
N TYR A 205 -17.56 -11.25 20.23
CA TYR A 205 -16.98 -10.98 21.54
C TYR A 205 -15.58 -10.38 21.38
N ASP A 206 -15.21 -9.48 22.29
CA ASP A 206 -13.81 -9.09 22.46
C ASP A 206 -13.04 -10.24 23.13
N ALA A 207 -12.05 -10.78 22.42
CA ALA A 207 -11.24 -11.89 22.86
C ALA A 207 -10.51 -11.60 24.17
N LEU A 208 -10.05 -10.36 24.41
CA LEU A 208 -9.32 -10.01 25.62
C LEU A 208 -10.22 -9.93 26.86
N ILE A 209 -11.53 -9.74 26.67
CA ILE A 209 -12.51 -9.67 27.74
C ILE A 209 -13.04 -11.07 28.10
N VAL A 210 -13.27 -11.92 27.10
CA VAL A 210 -13.98 -13.20 27.29
C VAL A 210 -13.04 -14.39 27.52
N LEU A 211 -11.85 -14.40 26.93
CA LEU A 211 -10.93 -15.52 27.04
C LEU A 211 -10.18 -15.53 28.38
N SER A 212 -9.92 -16.73 28.91
CA SER A 212 -9.03 -16.93 30.05
C SER A 212 -7.57 -16.63 29.66
N GLU A 213 -6.68 -16.45 30.65
CA GLU A 213 -5.25 -16.21 30.39
C GLU A 213 -4.62 -17.30 29.50
N GLY A 214 -4.98 -18.57 29.72
CA GLY A 214 -4.51 -19.70 28.91
C GLY A 214 -4.95 -19.58 27.45
N HIS A 215 -6.24 -19.30 27.21
CA HIS A 215 -6.76 -19.11 25.85
C HIS A 215 -6.21 -17.86 25.17
N ILE A 216 -5.99 -16.76 25.90
CA ILE A 216 -5.34 -15.55 25.36
C ILE A 216 -3.91 -15.89 24.88
N LYS A 217 -3.15 -16.68 25.65
CA LYS A 217 -1.82 -17.14 25.26
C LYS A 217 -1.86 -18.06 24.03
N CYS A 218 -2.81 -19.00 23.98
CA CYS A 218 -3.03 -19.84 22.80
C CYS A 218 -3.39 -19.01 21.55
N LEU A 219 -4.23 -17.98 21.71
CA LEU A 219 -4.61 -17.07 20.62
C LEU A 219 -3.41 -16.26 20.13
N GLY A 220 -2.63 -15.68 21.04
CA GLY A 220 -1.41 -14.95 20.69
C GLY A 220 -0.41 -15.83 19.93
N LEU A 221 -0.21 -17.07 20.39
CA LEU A 221 0.62 -18.07 19.73
C LEU A 221 0.08 -18.42 18.33
N ALA A 222 -1.23 -18.58 18.18
CA ALA A 222 -1.88 -18.90 16.91
C ALA A 222 -1.70 -17.78 15.89
N ILE A 223 -1.86 -16.52 16.31
CA ILE A 223 -1.65 -15.34 15.47
C ILE A 223 -0.18 -15.24 15.03
N LEU A 224 0.76 -15.41 15.96
CA LEU A 224 2.20 -15.37 15.66
C LEU A 224 2.61 -16.45 14.66
N LEU A 225 2.06 -17.66 14.80
CA LEU A 225 2.35 -18.77 13.90
C LEU A 225 1.67 -18.63 12.54
N ALA A 226 0.43 -18.16 12.51
CA ALA A 226 -0.23 -17.81 11.25
C ALA A 226 0.62 -16.80 10.46
N LYS A 227 1.18 -15.79 11.16
CA LYS A 227 2.07 -14.80 10.56
C LYS A 227 3.40 -15.40 10.12
N ASN A 228 3.97 -16.30 10.91
CA ASN A 228 5.20 -17.01 10.56
C ASN A 228 5.05 -17.85 9.28
N ILE A 229 3.90 -18.51 9.13
CA ILE A 229 3.59 -19.33 7.95
C ILE A 229 3.35 -18.44 6.74
N SER A 230 2.52 -17.40 6.87
CA SER A 230 2.19 -16.49 5.76
C SER A 230 3.43 -15.75 5.22
N GLN A 231 4.39 -15.46 6.10
CA GLN A 231 5.65 -14.80 5.73
C GLN A 231 6.78 -15.77 5.36
N GLY A 232 6.59 -17.09 5.54
CA GLY A 232 7.60 -18.09 5.20
C GLY A 232 8.90 -17.97 6.02
N CYS A 233 8.83 -17.49 7.26
CA CYS A 233 10.01 -17.28 8.11
C CYS A 233 10.71 -18.62 8.43
N SER A 234 12.04 -18.68 8.30
CA SER A 234 12.83 -19.93 8.45
C SER A 234 13.17 -20.30 9.90
N VAL A 235 13.05 -19.34 10.83
CA VAL A 235 13.40 -19.53 12.25
C VAL A 235 12.22 -19.14 13.12
N VAL A 236 11.97 -19.94 14.17
CA VAL A 236 10.97 -19.68 15.21
C VAL A 236 11.66 -19.77 16.57
N ILE A 237 11.50 -18.73 17.39
CA ILE A 237 12.02 -18.69 18.75
C ILE A 237 10.85 -18.61 19.72
N PHE A 238 10.76 -19.59 20.59
CA PHE A 238 9.77 -19.71 21.64
C PHE A 238 10.43 -19.42 22.98
N ASP A 239 10.11 -18.27 23.56
CA ASP A 239 10.63 -17.86 24.87
C ASP A 239 9.59 -18.08 25.97
N ASP A 240 9.73 -19.18 26.71
CA ASP A 240 8.84 -19.59 27.81
C ASP A 240 7.33 -19.52 27.51
N VAL A 241 6.94 -19.76 26.26
CA VAL A 241 5.55 -19.68 25.75
C VAL A 241 4.54 -20.57 26.47
N VAL A 242 5.01 -21.50 27.29
CA VAL A 242 4.20 -22.52 27.95
C VAL A 242 3.84 -22.15 29.41
N ASN A 243 4.32 -21.00 29.86
CA ASN A 243 4.07 -20.50 31.20
C ASN A 243 2.59 -20.04 31.30
N ALA A 244 1.82 -20.67 32.19
CA ALA A 244 0.36 -20.56 32.35
C ALA A 244 -0.54 -21.19 31.26
N ILE A 245 0.01 -22.06 30.41
CA ILE A 245 -0.79 -23.00 29.61
C ILE A 245 -0.91 -24.30 30.40
N ASP A 246 -2.09 -24.88 30.52
CA ASP A 246 -2.29 -26.16 31.21
C ASP A 246 -1.76 -27.35 30.40
N ASP A 247 -1.77 -28.55 30.99
CA ASP A 247 -1.19 -29.74 30.37
C ASP A 247 -2.00 -30.24 29.14
N GLU A 248 -3.28 -29.87 29.03
CA GLU A 248 -4.15 -30.24 27.93
C GLU A 248 -3.87 -29.37 26.70
N HIS A 249 -3.91 -28.05 26.84
CA HIS A 249 -3.55 -27.10 25.77
C HIS A 249 -2.09 -27.30 25.33
N ARG A 250 -1.17 -27.59 26.26
CA ARG A 250 0.24 -27.95 25.95
C ARG A 250 0.34 -29.11 24.96
N ASN A 251 -0.46 -30.15 25.18
CA ASN A 251 -0.50 -31.32 24.32
C ASN A 251 -1.06 -30.96 22.93
N GLY A 252 -2.13 -30.17 22.86
CA GLY A 252 -2.70 -29.71 21.59
C GLY A 252 -1.75 -28.85 20.76
N ILE A 253 -1.05 -27.90 21.39
CA ILE A 253 0.00 -27.08 20.77
C ILE A 253 1.09 -27.96 20.18
N TRP A 254 1.61 -28.89 20.98
CA TRP A 254 2.70 -29.76 20.57
C TRP A 254 2.31 -30.68 19.40
N ARG A 255 1.13 -31.28 19.45
CA ARG A 255 0.58 -32.09 18.35
C ARG A 255 0.52 -31.27 17.07
N THR A 256 0.05 -30.03 17.16
CA THR A 256 -0.04 -29.12 16.02
C THR A 256 1.33 -28.78 15.44
N PHE A 257 2.36 -28.65 16.28
CA PHE A 257 3.70 -28.28 15.82
C PHE A 257 4.43 -29.43 15.12
N PHE A 258 4.34 -30.64 15.65
CA PHE A 258 5.21 -31.76 15.26
C PHE A 258 4.48 -32.97 14.67
N GLN A 259 3.20 -33.19 15.01
CA GLN A 259 2.42 -34.23 14.33
C GLN A 259 1.82 -33.69 13.03
N ASP A 260 1.32 -32.45 13.04
CA ASP A 260 0.70 -31.85 11.86
C ASP A 260 1.77 -31.23 10.91
N GLY A 261 3.06 -31.35 11.24
CA GLY A 261 4.20 -30.99 10.37
C GLY A 261 4.40 -29.49 10.13
N LEU A 262 3.76 -28.64 10.93
CA LEU A 262 3.71 -27.19 10.72
C LEU A 262 5.09 -26.50 10.74
N LEU A 263 6.07 -27.11 11.42
CA LEU A 263 7.41 -26.57 11.65
C LEU A 263 8.55 -27.39 11.01
N ASP A 264 8.25 -28.38 10.16
CA ASP A 264 9.27 -29.33 9.70
C ASP A 264 10.41 -28.69 8.86
N ASP A 265 10.12 -27.62 8.12
CA ASP A 265 11.11 -26.88 7.31
C ASP A 265 11.74 -25.69 8.06
N LYS A 266 11.56 -25.59 9.38
CA LYS A 266 11.97 -24.42 10.18
C LYS A 266 12.95 -24.80 11.28
N GLN A 267 13.88 -23.90 11.58
CA GLN A 267 14.69 -24.01 12.79
C GLN A 267 13.88 -23.53 14.00
N VAL A 268 13.68 -24.41 14.98
CA VAL A 268 12.94 -24.10 16.21
C VAL A 268 13.92 -23.98 17.38
N ILE A 269 13.87 -22.84 18.07
CA ILE A 269 14.58 -22.62 19.33
C ILE A 269 13.54 -22.48 20.43
N LEU A 270 13.62 -23.33 21.46
CA LEU A 270 12.67 -23.36 22.56
C LEU A 270 13.41 -23.18 23.88
N THR A 271 13.01 -22.17 24.66
CA THR A 271 13.38 -22.02 26.07
C THR A 271 12.16 -22.37 26.93
N SER A 272 12.38 -23.08 28.04
CA SER A 272 11.33 -23.38 29.00
C SER A 272 11.94 -23.74 30.35
N HIS A 273 11.24 -23.37 31.42
CA HIS A 273 11.55 -23.84 32.77
C HIS A 273 10.91 -25.21 33.09
N ALA A 274 9.99 -25.70 32.25
CA ALA A 274 9.28 -26.95 32.46
C ALA A 274 10.09 -28.17 31.96
N GLU A 275 10.84 -28.80 32.86
CA GLU A 275 11.72 -29.93 32.53
C GLU A 275 10.95 -31.16 32.00
N GLU A 276 9.78 -31.46 32.57
CA GLU A 276 8.92 -32.56 32.11
C GLU A 276 8.34 -32.29 30.72
N PHE A 277 8.08 -31.03 30.39
CA PHE A 277 7.62 -30.66 29.06
C PHE A 277 8.70 -30.94 28.01
N LEU A 278 9.94 -30.49 28.25
CA LEU A 278 11.08 -30.79 27.37
C LEU A 278 11.36 -32.29 27.25
N HIS A 279 11.15 -33.03 28.32
CA HIS A 279 11.30 -34.48 28.31
C HIS A 279 10.26 -35.15 27.41
N ARG A 280 8.98 -34.77 27.53
CA ARG A 280 7.90 -35.29 26.69
C ARG A 280 8.14 -35.00 25.21
N ILE A 281 8.63 -33.81 24.87
CA ILE A 281 9.03 -33.42 23.52
C ILE A 281 10.00 -34.43 22.90
N GLN A 282 11.05 -34.80 23.63
CA GLN A 282 12.03 -35.76 23.13
C GLN A 282 11.45 -37.15 22.90
N GLN A 283 10.44 -37.57 23.67
CA GLN A 283 9.78 -38.87 23.47
C GLN A 283 8.86 -38.86 22.26
N GLU A 284 8.13 -37.76 22.04
CA GLU A 284 7.16 -37.66 20.95
C GLU A 284 7.79 -37.48 19.57
N LEU A 285 9.00 -36.89 19.49
CA LEU A 285 9.75 -36.74 18.24
C LEU A 285 10.37 -38.03 17.69
N GLY A 286 10.41 -39.08 18.50
CA GLY A 286 11.16 -40.30 18.18
C GLY A 286 12.68 -40.13 18.38
N ALA A 287 13.38 -41.26 18.47
CA ALA A 287 14.81 -41.33 18.73
C ALA A 287 15.63 -40.64 17.64
N GLY A 288 15.20 -40.76 16.37
CA GLY A 288 15.92 -40.20 15.22
C GLY A 288 16.00 -38.66 15.27
N ARG A 289 14.85 -37.99 15.46
CA ARG A 289 14.82 -36.51 15.58
C ARG A 289 15.39 -36.06 16.92
N ALA A 290 15.12 -36.78 18.02
CA ALA A 290 15.65 -36.44 19.34
C ALA A 290 17.19 -36.40 19.37
N ALA A 291 17.85 -37.32 18.67
CA ALA A 291 19.32 -37.33 18.56
C ALA A 291 19.90 -36.09 17.84
N ALA A 292 19.11 -35.41 17.01
CA ALA A 292 19.52 -34.19 16.32
C ALA A 292 19.27 -32.91 17.13
N ILE A 293 18.57 -32.98 18.27
CA ILE A 293 18.27 -31.83 19.11
C ILE A 293 19.50 -31.42 19.88
N LYS A 294 19.87 -30.13 19.77
CA LYS A 294 20.90 -29.54 20.61
C LYS A 294 20.27 -28.97 21.87
N GLN A 295 20.69 -29.47 23.03
CA GLN A 295 20.17 -29.03 24.32
C GLN A 295 21.22 -28.25 25.11
N TYR A 296 20.75 -27.23 25.81
CA TYR A 296 21.54 -26.44 26.74
C TYR A 296 20.77 -26.34 28.05
N LYS A 297 21.42 -26.68 29.17
CA LYS A 297 20.84 -26.57 30.50
C LYS A 297 21.52 -25.44 31.26
N PHE A 298 20.78 -24.39 31.56
CA PHE A 298 21.24 -23.34 32.46
C PHE A 298 21.24 -23.88 33.89
N LEU A 299 22.39 -23.81 34.56
CA LEU A 299 22.59 -24.33 35.90
C LEU A 299 22.34 -23.24 36.96
N PRO A 300 21.89 -23.61 38.17
CA PRO A 300 21.76 -22.66 39.26
C PRO A 300 23.08 -21.95 39.58
N HIS A 301 22.98 -20.67 39.94
CA HIS A 301 24.12 -19.94 40.49
C HIS A 301 24.41 -20.40 41.92
N HIS A 302 25.68 -20.38 42.34
CA HIS A 302 26.08 -20.65 43.73
C HIS A 302 26.56 -19.37 44.46
N GLY A 303 26.10 -18.21 44.00
CA GLY A 303 26.52 -16.89 44.50
C GLY A 303 27.48 -16.17 43.56
N GLU A 304 27.89 -16.82 42.48
CA GLU A 304 28.58 -16.22 41.34
C GLU A 304 27.57 -15.52 40.42
N HIS A 305 27.99 -14.44 39.75
CA HIS A 305 27.17 -13.72 38.78
C HIS A 305 27.38 -14.19 37.32
N ASP A 306 28.20 -15.22 37.12
CA ASP A 306 28.49 -15.78 35.80
C ASP A 306 27.43 -16.82 35.38
N LEU A 307 27.09 -16.82 34.09
CA LEU A 307 26.19 -17.79 33.48
C LEU A 307 26.85 -19.17 33.43
N ARG A 308 26.26 -20.13 34.14
CA ARG A 308 26.67 -21.53 34.10
C ARG A 308 25.79 -22.31 33.13
N VAL A 309 26.39 -22.84 32.08
CA VAL A 309 25.68 -23.58 31.03
C VAL A 309 26.28 -24.96 30.88
N ASP A 310 25.46 -25.99 31.08
CA ASP A 310 25.76 -27.33 30.61
C ASP A 310 25.37 -27.44 29.13
N SER A 311 26.39 -27.58 28.27
CA SER A 311 26.22 -27.66 26.81
C SER A 311 25.96 -29.09 26.31
N HIS A 312 26.04 -30.08 27.19
CA HIS A 312 25.79 -31.49 26.86
C HIS A 312 25.03 -32.19 27.99
N PRO A 313 23.83 -31.69 28.35
CA PRO A 313 23.01 -32.35 29.34
C PRO A 313 22.63 -33.76 28.87
N PRO A 314 22.39 -34.69 29.81
CA PRO A 314 22.06 -36.07 29.45
C PRO A 314 20.78 -36.12 28.61
N MET A 315 20.84 -36.89 27.53
CA MET A 315 19.69 -37.23 26.69
C MET A 315 18.61 -37.90 27.54
N LYS A 316 17.34 -37.56 27.32
CA LYS A 316 16.24 -38.14 28.10
C LYS A 316 15.33 -39.08 27.31
N ASN A 317 15.48 -39.16 25.99
CA ASN A 317 14.71 -40.10 25.16
C ASN A 317 14.94 -41.56 25.60
N TYR A 318 13.87 -42.29 25.93
CA TYR A 318 13.98 -43.63 26.53
C TYR A 318 14.59 -44.67 25.59
N VAL A 319 14.34 -44.54 24.27
CA VAL A 319 14.91 -45.44 23.24
C VAL A 319 16.41 -45.24 23.13
N LEU A 320 16.86 -43.98 23.07
CA LEU A 320 18.29 -43.63 23.00
C LEU A 320 19.02 -44.05 24.29
N LEU A 321 18.41 -43.84 25.46
CA LEU A 321 18.95 -44.31 26.74
C LEU A 321 19.08 -45.84 26.79
N ALA A 322 18.08 -46.58 26.28
CA ALA A 322 18.14 -48.04 26.21
C ALA A 322 19.25 -48.53 25.25
N GLN A 323 19.43 -47.87 24.10
CA GLN A 323 20.52 -48.17 23.16
C GLN A 323 21.89 -47.92 23.80
N GLN A 324 22.08 -46.77 24.44
CA GLN A 324 23.34 -46.42 25.10
C GLN A 324 23.68 -47.40 26.23
N ALA A 325 22.70 -47.79 27.04
CA ALA A 325 22.90 -48.79 28.09
C ALA A 325 23.28 -50.17 27.54
N LEU A 326 22.70 -50.58 26.40
CA LEU A 326 23.08 -51.82 25.71
C LEU A 326 24.51 -51.78 25.17
N GLU A 327 24.93 -50.64 24.62
CA GLU A 327 26.29 -50.42 24.12
C GLU A 327 27.32 -50.48 25.26
N ASN A 328 26.97 -49.95 26.43
CA ASN A 328 27.76 -50.02 27.66
C ASN A 328 27.74 -51.39 28.36
N ASP A 329 27.04 -52.37 27.79
CA ASP A 329 26.84 -53.72 28.35
C ASP A 329 26.05 -53.76 29.68
N GLU A 330 25.28 -52.70 29.97
CA GLU A 330 24.45 -52.56 31.17
C GLU A 330 23.06 -53.17 30.96
N LYS A 331 23.00 -54.51 30.84
CA LYS A 331 21.76 -55.27 30.49
C LYS A 331 20.51 -54.84 31.28
N ARG A 332 20.66 -54.67 32.60
CA ARG A 332 19.55 -54.28 33.50
C ARG A 332 19.09 -52.84 33.28
N GLU A 333 20.03 -51.93 33.05
CA GLU A 333 19.69 -50.53 32.76
C GLU A 333 19.02 -50.41 31.39
N ALA A 334 19.52 -51.17 30.41
CA ALA A 334 18.93 -51.23 29.09
C ALA A 334 17.47 -51.71 29.14
N LEU A 335 17.15 -52.73 29.96
CA LEU A 335 15.77 -53.14 30.23
C LEU A 335 14.96 -52.11 31.03
N ARG A 336 15.60 -51.39 31.97
CA ARG A 336 14.95 -50.35 32.79
C ARG A 336 14.43 -49.22 31.91
N GLN A 337 15.21 -48.82 30.90
CA GLN A 337 14.86 -47.78 29.93
C GLN A 337 13.96 -48.33 28.81
N ALA A 338 14.11 -49.60 28.42
CA ALA A 338 13.26 -50.26 27.44
C ALA A 338 11.78 -50.31 27.86
N ARG A 339 11.49 -50.40 29.16
CA ARG A 339 10.11 -50.41 29.66
C ARG A 339 9.34 -49.11 29.35
N PRO A 340 9.75 -47.92 29.85
CA PRO A 340 9.03 -46.68 29.56
C PRO A 340 9.08 -46.33 28.06
N ALA A 341 10.14 -46.74 27.34
CA ALA A 341 10.16 -46.67 25.88
C ALA A 341 9.01 -47.48 25.27
N LEU A 342 8.87 -48.75 25.63
CA LEU A 342 7.81 -49.62 25.10
C LEU A 342 6.42 -49.14 25.50
N GLU A 343 6.23 -48.65 26.74
CA GLU A 343 4.98 -48.01 27.18
C GLU A 343 4.61 -46.83 26.29
N SER A 344 5.54 -45.89 26.10
CA SER A 344 5.36 -44.69 25.26
C SER A 344 5.06 -45.05 23.80
N LEU A 345 5.84 -45.95 23.20
CA LEU A 345 5.64 -46.38 21.80
C LEU A 345 4.32 -47.11 21.61
N THR A 346 3.92 -47.97 22.55
CA THR A 346 2.64 -48.67 22.47
C THR A 346 1.46 -47.73 22.66
N ASP A 347 1.57 -46.68 23.49
CA ASP A 347 0.56 -45.63 23.59
C ASP A 347 0.43 -44.79 22.31
N ARG A 348 1.57 -44.43 21.70
CA ARG A 348 1.61 -43.74 20.39
C ARG A 348 0.96 -44.61 19.30
N LEU A 349 1.31 -45.89 19.24
CA LEU A 349 0.74 -46.85 18.28
C LEU A 349 -0.77 -47.04 18.48
N TRP A 350 -1.22 -47.13 19.73
CA TRP A 350 -2.64 -47.27 20.05
C TRP A 350 -3.42 -46.00 19.69
N SER A 351 -2.87 -44.82 20.02
CA SER A 351 -3.46 -43.53 19.65
C SER A 351 -3.59 -43.39 18.13
N TRP A 352 -2.56 -43.81 17.39
CA TRP A 352 -2.58 -43.86 15.93
C TRP A 352 -3.68 -44.78 15.39
N LEU A 353 -3.83 -45.97 15.98
CA LEU A 353 -4.87 -46.93 15.60
C LEU A 353 -6.27 -46.36 15.84
N GLY A 354 -6.50 -45.70 16.99
CA GLY A 354 -7.79 -45.11 17.34
C GLY A 354 -8.22 -43.99 16.39
N ARG A 355 -7.29 -43.25 15.80
CA ARG A 355 -7.60 -42.20 14.79
C ARG A 355 -8.08 -42.76 13.45
N ARG A 356 -7.76 -44.03 13.14
CA ARG A 356 -7.95 -44.62 11.80
C ARG A 356 -8.98 -45.77 11.77
N GLY A 357 -9.66 -46.05 12.88
CA GLY A 357 -10.67 -47.10 12.96
C GLY A 357 -11.14 -47.39 14.39
N ASP A 358 -11.69 -48.58 14.63
CA ASP A 358 -12.07 -49.01 15.99
C ASP A 358 -10.81 -49.36 16.80
N GLY A 359 -10.33 -48.38 17.58
CA GLY A 359 -9.20 -48.52 18.49
C GLY A 359 -9.50 -49.35 19.74
N ARG A 360 -10.63 -50.04 19.83
CA ARG A 360 -10.97 -50.89 20.98
C ARG A 360 -10.10 -52.15 20.98
N ILE A 361 -9.45 -52.38 22.12
CA ILE A 361 -8.59 -53.54 22.35
C ILE A 361 -8.99 -54.20 23.66
N ASP A 362 -9.27 -55.50 23.61
CA ASP A 362 -9.55 -56.29 24.81
C ASP A 362 -8.24 -56.73 25.49
N ILE A 363 -7.89 -56.04 26.58
CA ILE A 363 -6.75 -56.40 27.43
C ILE A 363 -7.25 -57.16 28.65
N LYS A 364 -6.79 -58.40 28.80
CA LYS A 364 -7.09 -59.23 29.98
C LYS A 364 -6.16 -58.84 31.12
N LEU A 365 -6.75 -58.56 32.28
CA LEU A 365 -6.01 -58.31 33.52
C LEU A 365 -5.96 -59.58 34.36
N SER A 366 -4.79 -59.87 34.91
CA SER A 366 -4.53 -61.05 35.75
C SER A 366 -5.13 -60.92 37.17
N GLY A 367 -5.63 -59.73 37.53
CA GLY A 367 -6.33 -59.46 38.78
C GLY A 367 -6.70 -57.98 38.97
N PRO A 368 -7.49 -57.62 40.01
CA PRO A 368 -7.99 -56.26 40.22
C PRO A 368 -6.93 -55.18 40.48
N ARG A 369 -5.69 -55.57 40.80
CA ARG A 369 -4.54 -54.67 41.07
C ARG A 369 -3.29 -55.06 40.29
N SER A 370 -3.41 -55.99 39.34
CA SER A 370 -2.26 -56.39 38.53
C SER A 370 -1.89 -55.22 37.61
N PRO A 371 -0.59 -54.86 37.51
CA PRO A 371 -0.15 -53.90 36.50
C PRO A 371 -0.49 -54.43 35.11
N TRP A 372 -0.64 -53.52 34.16
CA TRP A 372 -0.83 -53.87 32.76
C TRP A 372 0.38 -54.66 32.27
N GLU A 373 0.18 -55.91 31.85
CA GLU A 373 1.25 -56.72 31.26
C GLU A 373 1.57 -56.17 29.87
N LEU A 374 2.74 -55.55 29.71
CA LEU A 374 3.20 -54.97 28.44
C LEU A 374 3.22 -56.00 27.31
N ASN A 375 3.53 -57.26 27.63
CA ASN A 375 3.47 -58.36 26.67
C ASN A 375 2.07 -58.53 26.05
N ASN A 376 1.02 -58.47 26.89
CA ASN A 376 -0.36 -58.58 26.43
C ASN A 376 -0.75 -57.36 25.58
N LYS A 377 -0.39 -56.15 26.03
CA LYS A 377 -0.60 -54.91 25.27
C LYS A 377 0.04 -54.98 23.88
N CYS A 378 1.30 -55.41 23.80
CA CYS A 378 2.02 -55.61 22.54
C CYS A 378 1.35 -56.65 21.64
N SER A 379 0.93 -57.80 22.20
CA SER A 379 0.26 -58.88 21.47
C SER A 379 -1.06 -58.44 20.83
N LYS A 380 -1.82 -57.65 21.57
CA LYS A 380 -3.10 -57.13 21.11
C LYS A 380 -2.95 -56.01 20.09
N LEU A 381 -2.03 -55.08 20.32
CA LEU A 381 -1.69 -54.04 19.35
C LEU A 381 -1.17 -54.64 18.04
N ARG A 382 -0.28 -55.64 18.09
CA ARG A 382 0.19 -56.36 16.91
C ARG A 382 -0.98 -56.87 16.07
N SER A 383 -1.88 -57.63 16.71
CA SER A 383 -3.03 -58.23 16.02
C SER A 383 -4.05 -57.19 15.51
N ALA A 384 -4.11 -56.02 16.15
CA ALA A 384 -4.97 -54.94 15.70
C ALA A 384 -4.38 -54.16 14.51
N VAL A 385 -3.10 -53.83 14.57
CA VAL A 385 -2.38 -53.13 13.51
C VAL A 385 -2.22 -54.02 12.28
N GLU A 386 -1.96 -55.32 12.45
CA GLU A 386 -1.82 -56.29 11.35
C GLU A 386 -3.04 -56.33 10.42
N ARG A 387 -4.26 -56.14 10.96
CA ARG A 387 -5.50 -56.09 10.17
C ARG A 387 -5.54 -54.94 9.15
N ILE A 388 -4.87 -53.84 9.46
CA ILE A 388 -4.84 -52.62 8.64
C ILE A 388 -3.45 -52.33 8.06
N ALA A 389 -2.44 -53.15 8.38
CA ALA A 389 -1.04 -52.87 8.07
C ALA A 389 -0.77 -52.73 6.57
N ALA A 390 -1.43 -53.54 5.74
CA ALA A 390 -1.27 -53.49 4.29
C ALA A 390 -1.74 -52.16 3.65
N GLN A 391 -2.54 -51.36 4.38
CA GLN A 391 -3.12 -50.11 3.90
C GLN A 391 -2.29 -48.88 4.29
N HIS A 392 -1.30 -49.04 5.18
CA HIS A 392 -0.56 -47.92 5.74
C HIS A 392 0.95 -48.17 5.72
N VAL A 393 1.71 -47.20 5.22
CA VAL A 393 3.17 -47.23 5.22
C VAL A 393 3.70 -47.25 6.66
N GLY A 394 4.74 -48.04 6.95
CA GLY A 394 5.32 -48.18 8.28
C GLY A 394 4.58 -49.15 9.20
N ALA A 395 3.29 -49.40 8.97
CA ALA A 395 2.51 -50.33 9.79
C ALA A 395 2.99 -51.81 9.64
N PRO A 396 3.39 -52.32 8.45
CA PRO A 396 4.01 -53.63 8.33
C PRO A 396 5.30 -53.75 9.12
N GLU A 397 6.14 -52.70 9.12
CA GLU A 397 7.37 -52.65 9.90
C GLU A 397 7.10 -52.61 11.41
N ALA A 398 6.08 -51.88 11.86
CA ALA A 398 5.65 -51.88 13.26
C ALA A 398 5.17 -53.28 13.69
N VAL A 399 4.40 -53.97 12.84
CA VAL A 399 3.97 -55.36 13.08
C VAL A 399 5.18 -56.29 13.14
N ALA A 400 6.13 -56.17 12.22
CA ALA A 400 7.36 -56.97 12.21
C ALA A 400 8.19 -56.76 13.48
N ALA A 401 8.32 -55.51 13.94
CA ALA A 401 8.98 -55.18 15.20
C ALA A 401 8.30 -55.83 16.41
N LEU A 402 6.96 -55.77 16.48
CA LEU A 402 6.20 -56.43 17.54
C LEU A 402 6.27 -57.96 17.45
N VAL A 403 6.27 -58.56 16.26
CA VAL A 403 6.47 -60.00 16.07
C VAL A 403 7.83 -60.42 16.59
N ARG A 404 8.89 -59.65 16.25
CA ARG A 404 10.25 -59.91 16.73
C ARG A 404 10.33 -59.85 18.25
N LEU A 405 9.70 -58.85 18.86
CA LEU A 405 9.64 -58.67 20.31
C LEU A 405 8.87 -59.80 21.01
N LEU A 406 7.74 -60.23 20.44
CA LEU A 406 6.84 -61.25 20.99
C LEU A 406 7.29 -62.70 20.74
N ASN A 407 8.24 -62.92 19.82
CA ASN A 407 8.90 -64.23 19.65
C ASN A 407 9.80 -64.60 20.82
N ILE A 408 10.16 -63.63 21.67
CA ILE A 408 10.81 -63.89 22.95
C ILE A 408 9.77 -64.52 23.88
N ASN A 409 10.13 -65.63 24.53
CA ASN A 409 9.24 -66.34 25.42
C ASN A 409 8.64 -65.38 26.48
N GLY A 410 7.31 -65.26 26.53
CA GLY A 410 6.62 -64.38 27.45
C GLY A 410 6.82 -64.72 28.94
N THR A 411 7.32 -65.93 29.25
CA THR A 411 7.72 -66.34 30.60
C THR A 411 9.20 -66.10 30.92
N SER A 412 9.94 -65.46 30.00
CA SER A 412 11.33 -65.05 30.24
C SER A 412 11.46 -64.04 31.37
N ILE A 413 12.63 -64.03 32.02
CA ILE A 413 12.94 -63.10 33.10
C ILE A 413 12.97 -61.65 32.60
N GLU A 414 13.33 -61.43 31.34
CA GLU A 414 13.33 -60.13 30.68
C GLU A 414 11.91 -59.58 30.53
N TRP A 415 10.96 -60.40 30.05
CA TRP A 415 9.54 -60.01 30.02
C TRP A 415 8.96 -59.83 31.41
N GLY A 416 9.37 -60.65 32.38
CA GLY A 416 9.03 -60.46 33.79
C GLY A 416 9.44 -59.08 34.31
N TYR A 417 10.65 -58.62 33.94
CA TYR A 417 11.17 -57.30 34.30
C TYR A 417 10.43 -56.16 33.58
N LEU A 418 10.06 -56.33 32.31
CA LEU A 418 9.25 -55.34 31.58
C LEU A 418 7.82 -55.24 32.12
N ASN A 419 7.18 -56.38 32.45
CA ASN A 419 5.80 -56.42 32.93
C ASN A 419 5.63 -56.00 34.40
N GLY A 420 6.64 -56.26 35.25
CA GLY A 420 6.60 -55.99 36.69
C GLY A 420 7.18 -54.64 37.08
N ALA A 421 6.87 -54.13 38.29
CA ALA A 421 7.54 -52.93 38.84
C ALA A 421 9.03 -53.19 39.11
N VAL A 422 9.87 -52.15 38.96
CA VAL A 422 11.35 -52.19 39.06
C VAL A 422 11.85 -52.40 40.51
N HIS A 423 11.19 -53.28 41.28
CA HIS A 423 11.60 -53.60 42.64
C HIS A 423 12.85 -54.48 42.63
N ASP A 424 13.88 -54.05 43.35
CA ASP A 424 15.20 -54.70 43.47
C ASP A 424 15.18 -56.05 44.21
N SER A 425 13.98 -56.63 44.43
CA SER A 425 13.74 -57.80 45.27
C SER A 425 13.87 -59.15 44.54
N GLN A 426 14.15 -59.18 43.24
CA GLN A 426 14.45 -60.40 42.48
C GLN A 426 15.91 -60.38 42.03
N ARG A 427 16.79 -61.05 42.79
CA ARG A 427 18.26 -60.93 42.69
C ARG A 427 19.01 -62.10 42.04
N ASP A 428 18.34 -63.16 41.57
CA ASP A 428 19.04 -64.44 41.34
C ASP A 428 19.25 -64.85 39.87
N HIS A 429 18.87 -64.04 38.88
CA HIS A 429 19.03 -64.40 37.46
C HIS A 429 19.70 -63.30 36.64
N GLU A 430 20.78 -63.65 35.94
CA GLU A 430 21.47 -62.78 34.99
C GLU A 430 20.68 -62.73 33.67
N PHE A 431 20.46 -61.53 33.14
CA PHE A 431 19.79 -61.34 31.85
C PHE A 431 20.65 -61.84 30.68
N ASP A 432 20.02 -62.45 29.68
CA ASP A 432 20.70 -62.85 28.45
C ASP A 432 20.89 -61.64 27.52
N ARG A 433 22.15 -61.37 27.16
CA ARG A 433 22.51 -60.23 26.29
C ARG A 433 21.84 -60.34 24.92
N SER A 434 21.69 -61.55 24.37
CA SER A 434 21.10 -61.74 23.04
C SER A 434 19.60 -61.42 23.05
N THR A 435 18.92 -61.79 24.13
CA THR A 435 17.51 -61.47 24.39
C THR A 435 17.32 -59.97 24.61
N VAL A 436 18.13 -59.34 25.49
CA VAL A 436 18.08 -57.88 25.73
C VAL A 436 18.34 -57.09 24.45
N ARG A 437 19.32 -57.50 23.64
CA ARG A 437 19.57 -56.89 22.32
C ARG A 437 18.35 -56.99 21.41
N THR A 438 17.72 -58.17 21.35
CA THR A 438 16.52 -58.37 20.51
C THR A 438 15.37 -57.47 20.94
N ILE A 439 15.17 -57.28 22.26
CA ILE A 439 14.17 -56.35 22.80
C ILE A 439 14.43 -54.93 22.31
N ILE A 440 15.65 -54.44 22.50
CA ILE A 440 16.01 -53.04 22.20
C ILE A 440 15.98 -52.78 20.70
N GLU A 441 16.52 -53.68 19.88
CA GLU A 441 16.44 -53.55 18.42
C GLU A 441 14.97 -53.57 17.93
N SER A 442 14.10 -54.32 18.59
CA SER A 442 12.66 -54.32 18.27
C SER A 442 11.99 -53.00 18.68
N ILE A 443 12.35 -52.42 19.83
CA ILE A 443 11.87 -51.10 20.26
C ILE A 443 12.32 -50.00 19.30
N VAL A 444 13.59 -50.01 18.89
CA VAL A 444 14.15 -49.05 17.92
C VAL A 444 13.46 -49.17 16.56
N SER A 445 13.20 -50.41 16.12
CA SER A 445 12.47 -50.67 14.86
C SER A 445 11.03 -50.18 14.95
N LEU A 446 10.38 -50.35 16.11
CA LEU A 446 9.03 -49.87 16.36
C LEU A 446 8.96 -48.33 16.37
N ASP A 447 9.92 -47.66 17.01
CA ASP A 447 10.02 -46.20 17.00
C ASP A 447 10.23 -45.66 15.58
N THR A 448 11.15 -46.25 14.82
CA THR A 448 11.39 -45.88 13.41
C THR A 448 10.16 -46.11 12.53
N ALA A 449 9.42 -47.20 12.78
CA ALA A 449 8.18 -47.49 12.06
C ALA A 449 7.10 -46.45 12.38
N LEU A 450 6.95 -46.06 13.65
CA LEU A 450 6.02 -45.03 14.09
C LEU A 450 6.34 -43.66 13.48
N ASP A 451 7.62 -43.29 13.39
CA ASP A 451 8.01 -42.04 12.74
C ASP A 451 7.62 -42.02 11.26
N ARG A 452 7.78 -43.15 10.55
CA ARG A 452 7.29 -43.29 9.16
C ARG A 452 5.77 -43.22 9.05
N MET A 453 5.06 -43.69 10.08
CA MET A 453 3.59 -43.65 10.15
C MET A 453 3.05 -42.27 10.49
N GLN A 454 3.85 -41.40 11.13
CA GLN A 454 3.47 -40.04 11.55
C GLN A 454 3.71 -38.99 10.46
N ASN A 455 4.68 -39.19 9.57
CA ASN A 455 5.03 -38.20 8.54
C ASN A 455 3.96 -38.01 7.44
N ARG A 456 2.78 -38.68 7.51
CA ARG A 456 1.58 -38.52 6.65
C ARG A 456 0.32 -39.12 7.31
#